data_AF-A0A9E1F106-F1
#
_entry.id   AF-A0A9E1F106-F1
#
_cell.length_a   1.000
_cell.length_b   1.000
_cell.length_c   1.000
_cell.angle_alpha   90.00
_cell.angle_beta   90.00
_cell.angle_gamma   90.00
#
_symmetry.space_group_name_H-M   'P 1'
#
loop_
_entity.id
_entity.type
_entity.pdbx_description
1 polymer ?
#
loop_
_entity_poly.entity_id
_entity_poly.type
_entity_poly.pdbx_seq_one_letter_code
_entity_poly.pdbx_strand_id
1 'polypeptide(L)'
;MRRKNLITRVISMGLGILLTAAPLGTASPSLSASAASSFSFQNSMSETVLKNYLSRAVTFQGLCGEGGDENMLFDEDLRMILRTGAKFVSRAALFAWTSTSVDQVGKHFLYAEKMAKKVHAADSEIILQAFVAEIVRKSYVDKIAIPDWVFQAFGKEPEKRNFSFDKIIDKKKGADYWGSNAGYPDYSNEETLMWYYYCICKYIDAGYESIHIQEGTDTSEYANVDKLLKMGREYAKTHARRGIVLFHNFFDMTTGGNKIGNRLLFDIQGNGLVPNETVKEDGVLKCRIGSPKDFWCTWFGRSSGGEHPLGFTTDICPTLLEFDNYGQQGALGVSNGESFGTWGYDDITWFAVQPEWYRNEFLLYLDNYMKSNGLTKAGKQAYFCLYPMRRVITAQPNWPETVYKPGKRYSTDFLFAYCESKLENIGVNVQSDGTFQLTSKAYYRANRQSDGCPNGFNQEDTIRQIFLGKNAAENPKYNTVILPAGYQPDGNGTPNQTSSQSSSKAAVKPSSVQGNSSLAESAESDTDVSGEASVQIESNALSSNEHSSGAAAINHGKQKSIWPAVWGTVGALAALAGGTVCFLCFRRKQRAKQSDSTKSNKE
;
A
#
# COMPACT_ATOMS: atom_id res chain seq x y z
N MET A 1 -52.54 70.12 36.70
CA MET A 1 -51.85 70.48 37.97
C MET A 1 -52.24 69.47 39.05
N ARG A 2 -51.47 69.33 40.13
CA ARG A 2 -51.67 68.38 41.27
C ARG A 2 -53.14 68.32 41.75
N ARG A 3 -53.65 67.25 42.41
CA ARG A 3 -53.19 66.71 43.71
C ARG A 3 -54.10 65.56 44.20
N LYS A 4 -53.74 64.95 45.35
CA LYS A 4 -54.53 64.10 46.30
C LYS A 4 -54.42 62.57 46.08
N ASN A 5 -53.93 61.76 47.04
CA ASN A 5 -54.29 61.50 48.47
C ASN A 5 -55.31 60.33 48.57
N LEU A 6 -55.35 59.42 49.56
CA LEU A 6 -54.54 59.11 50.77
C LEU A 6 -55.14 57.82 51.43
N ILE A 7 -54.56 57.32 52.54
CA ILE A 7 -55.14 56.42 53.59
C ILE A 7 -55.00 54.90 53.26
N THR A 8 -54.17 54.05 53.89
CA THR A 8 -53.83 53.67 55.31
C THR A 8 -54.62 52.44 55.82
N ARG A 9 -53.94 51.36 56.26
CA ARG A 9 -54.11 50.71 57.60
C ARG A 9 -53.31 49.41 57.87
N VAL A 10 -52.83 49.30 59.12
CA VAL A 10 -52.75 48.13 60.04
C VAL A 10 -51.72 46.99 59.85
N ILE A 11 -50.80 46.92 60.84
CA ILE A 11 -50.26 45.78 61.63
C ILE A 11 -50.52 44.33 61.14
N SER A 12 -49.45 43.51 61.05
CA SER A 12 -49.44 42.09 61.49
C SER A 12 -48.03 41.50 61.60
N MET A 13 -47.91 40.40 62.36
CA MET A 13 -46.69 39.68 62.74
C MET A 13 -46.51 38.42 61.86
N GLY A 14 -45.29 37.99 61.51
CA GLY A 14 -45.11 36.80 60.66
C GLY A 14 -43.68 36.27 60.47
N LEU A 15 -43.53 34.99 60.80
CA LEU A 15 -42.37 34.08 60.68
C LEU A 15 -41.51 34.19 59.40
N GLY A 16 -40.21 33.88 59.51
CA GLY A 16 -39.26 33.93 58.40
C GLY A 16 -39.11 32.63 57.59
N ILE A 17 -38.72 32.80 56.32
CA ILE A 17 -38.20 31.76 55.42
C ILE A 17 -36.95 32.35 54.73
N LEU A 18 -35.87 31.59 54.63
CA LEU A 18 -34.66 32.02 53.89
C LEU A 18 -34.93 32.09 52.39
N LEU A 19 -34.63 33.24 51.77
CA LEU A 19 -34.28 33.32 50.35
C LEU A 19 -32.81 33.72 50.23
N THR A 20 -31.97 32.83 49.71
CA THR A 20 -30.60 33.14 49.32
C THR A 20 -30.58 33.72 47.91
N ALA A 21 -30.16 34.98 47.76
CA ALA A 21 -29.99 35.61 46.46
C ALA A 21 -28.80 35.01 45.69
N ALA A 22 -29.01 34.62 44.43
CA ALA A 22 -27.94 34.25 43.51
C ALA A 22 -27.42 35.49 42.75
N PRO A 23 -26.10 35.60 42.49
CA PRO A 23 -25.55 36.74 41.76
C PRO A 23 -25.84 36.64 40.26
N LEU A 24 -26.17 37.77 39.64
CA LEU A 24 -26.34 37.92 38.19
C LEU A 24 -24.99 37.80 37.48
N GLY A 25 -24.66 36.58 37.04
CA GLY A 25 -23.57 36.35 36.10
C GLY A 25 -23.96 36.81 34.70
N THR A 26 -23.24 37.78 34.14
CA THR A 26 -23.39 38.18 32.74
C THR A 26 -22.96 37.03 31.83
N ALA A 27 -23.93 36.34 31.21
CA ALA A 27 -23.64 35.30 30.24
C ALA A 27 -23.00 35.92 28.98
N SER A 28 -21.68 35.79 28.86
CA SER A 28 -21.00 36.00 27.58
C SER A 28 -21.56 34.98 26.58
N PRO A 29 -21.97 35.40 25.36
CA PRO A 29 -22.41 34.44 24.35
C PRO A 29 -21.24 33.51 24.00
N SER A 30 -21.45 32.21 24.16
CA SER A 30 -20.44 31.18 23.89
C SER A 30 -20.23 30.99 22.38
N LEU A 31 -19.56 31.95 21.76
CA LEU A 31 -19.10 31.91 20.37
C LEU A 31 -17.88 30.99 20.25
N SER A 32 -18.12 29.68 20.21
CA SER A 32 -17.38 28.71 19.39
C SER A 32 -17.95 27.31 19.60
N ALA A 33 -19.06 27.01 18.91
CA ALA A 33 -19.15 25.68 18.35
C ALA A 33 -18.10 25.64 17.25
N SER A 34 -16.94 25.02 17.51
CA SER A 34 -15.92 24.82 16.48
C SER A 34 -16.59 24.18 15.28
N ALA A 35 -16.56 24.85 14.13
CA ALA A 35 -17.15 24.32 12.91
C ALA A 35 -16.60 22.92 12.69
N ALA A 36 -17.49 21.92 12.68
CA ALA A 36 -17.06 20.53 12.57
C ALA A 36 -16.26 20.37 11.28
N SER A 37 -15.08 19.77 11.39
CA SER A 37 -14.19 19.53 10.25
C SER A 37 -14.95 18.84 9.11
N SER A 38 -14.57 19.14 7.87
CA SER A 38 -15.12 18.47 6.67
C SER A 38 -14.87 16.96 6.64
N PHE A 39 -14.03 16.46 7.55
CA PHE A 39 -13.67 15.05 7.73
C PHE A 39 -14.35 14.40 8.96
N SER A 40 -15.14 15.15 9.73
CA SER A 40 -15.77 14.67 10.96
C SER A 40 -16.87 13.63 10.68
N PHE A 41 -16.77 12.47 11.32
CA PHE A 41 -17.80 11.43 11.34
C PHE A 41 -17.70 10.59 12.62
N GLN A 42 -18.82 9.98 13.03
CA GLN A 42 -18.90 9.00 14.11
C GLN A 42 -20.14 8.14 13.89
N ASN A 43 -19.98 6.81 13.84
CA ASN A 43 -21.01 5.78 13.64
C ASN A 43 -21.79 5.84 12.31
N SER A 44 -21.87 7.00 11.64
CA SER A 44 -22.35 7.16 10.26
C SER A 44 -21.49 8.17 9.49
N MET A 45 -21.42 8.02 8.16
CA MET A 45 -20.64 8.86 7.25
C MET A 45 -21.48 9.21 6.02
N SER A 46 -21.49 10.48 5.61
CA SER A 46 -22.23 10.94 4.43
C SER A 46 -21.42 10.79 3.13
N GLU A 47 -22.09 10.81 1.98
CA GLU A 47 -21.45 10.86 0.65
C GLU A 47 -20.38 11.97 0.58
N THR A 48 -20.69 13.15 1.12
CA THR A 48 -19.79 14.30 1.14
C THR A 48 -18.55 14.04 2.00
N VAL A 49 -18.69 13.48 3.21
CA VAL A 49 -17.53 13.18 4.06
C VAL A 49 -16.65 12.10 3.44
N LEU A 50 -17.25 11.04 2.87
CA LEU A 50 -16.51 10.02 2.12
C LEU A 50 -15.70 10.65 0.97
N LYS A 51 -16.35 11.47 0.13
CA LYS A 51 -15.67 12.15 -0.99
C LYS A 51 -14.60 13.15 -0.53
N ASN A 52 -14.75 13.77 0.63
CA ASN A 52 -13.69 14.60 1.22
C ASN A 52 -12.46 13.76 1.55
N TYR A 53 -12.61 12.59 2.18
CA TYR A 53 -11.50 11.65 2.41
C TYR A 53 -10.83 11.22 1.11
N LEU A 54 -11.60 10.82 0.09
CA LEU A 54 -11.04 10.39 -1.19
C LEU A 54 -10.33 11.52 -1.94
N SER A 55 -10.75 12.78 -1.78
CA SER A 55 -10.04 13.96 -2.32
C SER A 55 -8.68 14.24 -1.67
N ARG A 56 -8.37 13.55 -0.55
CA ARG A 56 -7.11 13.63 0.21
C ARG A 56 -6.45 12.26 0.32
N ALA A 57 -6.64 11.42 -0.69
CA ALA A 57 -6.20 10.03 -0.68
C ALA A 57 -4.80 9.85 -1.28
N VAL A 58 -3.98 9.01 -0.65
CA VAL A 58 -2.60 8.71 -1.05
C VAL A 58 -2.33 7.21 -0.98
N THR A 59 -1.49 6.68 -1.87
CA THR A 59 -0.92 5.33 -1.70
C THR A 59 0.37 5.44 -0.90
N PHE A 60 0.37 4.89 0.31
CA PHE A 60 1.59 4.72 1.09
C PHE A 60 1.72 3.26 1.49
N GLN A 61 2.37 2.48 0.62
CA GLN A 61 2.66 1.09 0.90
C GLN A 61 3.57 0.95 2.13
N GLY A 62 3.08 0.24 3.15
CA GLY A 62 3.89 -0.16 4.29
C GLY A 62 4.14 0.90 5.37
N LEU A 63 3.39 2.03 5.38
CA LEU A 63 3.58 3.10 6.38
C LEU A 63 3.68 2.56 7.81
N CYS A 64 2.74 1.69 8.18
CA CYS A 64 2.57 1.15 9.52
C CYS A 64 3.05 -0.31 9.64
N GLY A 65 3.49 -0.94 8.56
CA GLY A 65 3.99 -2.31 8.54
C GLY A 65 3.90 -2.97 7.17
N GLU A 66 5.00 -3.59 6.74
CA GLU A 66 5.09 -4.29 5.46
C GLU A 66 5.55 -5.74 5.69
N GLY A 67 4.63 -6.56 6.18
CA GLY A 67 4.95 -7.86 6.77
C GLY A 67 5.75 -7.68 8.06
N GLY A 68 6.89 -8.37 8.16
CA GLY A 68 7.69 -8.42 9.38
C GLY A 68 8.66 -7.26 9.61
N ASP A 69 8.62 -6.21 8.78
CA ASP A 69 9.58 -5.10 8.76
C ASP A 69 8.93 -3.76 9.18
N GLU A 70 9.66 -2.93 9.95
CA GLU A 70 9.26 -1.56 10.29
C GLU A 70 9.73 -0.56 9.22
N ASN A 71 8.92 0.46 8.93
CA ASN A 71 9.35 1.58 8.07
C ASN A 71 10.38 2.44 8.82
N MET A 72 11.64 2.39 8.41
CA MET A 72 12.72 3.17 9.05
C MET A 72 12.49 4.69 8.96
N LEU A 73 11.82 5.19 7.92
CA LEU A 73 11.56 6.63 7.75
C LEU A 73 10.20 7.07 8.33
N PHE A 74 9.56 6.26 9.18
CA PHE A 74 8.19 6.49 9.66
C PHE A 74 7.91 7.93 10.11
N ASP A 75 8.76 8.53 10.94
CA ASP A 75 8.49 9.86 11.51
C ASP A 75 8.63 10.98 10.44
N GLU A 76 9.49 10.79 9.43
CA GLU A 76 9.64 11.69 8.27
C GLU A 76 8.48 11.52 7.25
N ASP A 77 8.03 10.29 7.03
CA ASP A 77 6.86 9.99 6.19
C ASP A 77 5.55 10.49 6.84
N LEU A 78 5.42 10.36 8.16
CA LEU A 78 4.30 10.94 8.91
C LEU A 78 4.33 12.47 8.82
N ARG A 79 5.51 13.12 8.89
CA ARG A 79 5.65 14.56 8.62
C ARG A 79 5.17 14.91 7.21
N MET A 80 5.52 14.14 6.17
CA MET A 80 5.00 14.36 4.81
C MET A 80 3.47 14.27 4.74
N ILE A 81 2.86 13.23 5.33
CA ILE A 81 1.41 13.01 5.35
C ILE A 81 0.69 14.20 6.02
N LEU A 82 1.18 14.62 7.18
CA LEU A 82 0.63 15.75 7.95
C LEU A 82 0.85 17.09 7.24
N ARG A 83 1.96 17.26 6.51
CA ARG A 83 2.27 18.49 5.76
C ARG A 83 1.44 18.66 4.50
N THR A 84 1.24 17.58 3.75
CA THR A 84 0.37 17.59 2.56
C THR A 84 -1.10 17.73 2.93
N GLY A 85 -1.49 17.33 4.15
CA GLY A 85 -2.88 17.28 4.57
C GLY A 85 -3.63 16.11 3.93
N ALA A 86 -2.94 15.00 3.68
CA ALA A 86 -3.56 13.73 3.32
C ALA A 86 -4.42 13.23 4.48
N LYS A 87 -5.57 12.61 4.18
CA LYS A 87 -6.54 12.12 5.17
C LYS A 87 -6.94 10.66 4.97
N PHE A 88 -6.64 10.08 3.81
CA PHE A 88 -6.89 8.67 3.53
C PHE A 88 -5.59 8.03 3.03
N VAL A 89 -4.99 7.15 3.82
CA VAL A 89 -3.72 6.51 3.49
C VAL A 89 -3.95 5.06 3.12
N SER A 90 -3.85 4.77 1.83
CA SER A 90 -4.03 3.45 1.24
C SER A 90 -2.77 2.57 1.35
N ARG A 91 -2.98 1.26 1.47
CA ARG A 91 -1.97 0.21 1.66
C ARG A 91 -1.02 0.47 2.86
N ALA A 92 -1.52 1.20 3.86
CA ALA A 92 -0.76 1.60 5.05
C ALA A 92 -0.24 0.41 5.87
N ALA A 93 -0.93 -0.73 5.83
CA ALA A 93 -0.39 -2.00 6.31
C ALA A 93 -0.84 -3.17 5.43
N LEU A 94 0.11 -4.07 5.15
CA LEU A 94 -0.11 -5.35 4.49
C LEU A 94 0.96 -6.36 4.89
N PHE A 95 0.64 -7.66 4.92
CA PHE A 95 1.62 -8.73 5.15
C PHE A 95 1.67 -9.78 4.05
N ALA A 96 0.59 -9.98 3.31
CA ALA A 96 0.39 -11.18 2.51
C ALA A 96 1.38 -11.31 1.32
N TRP A 97 1.77 -10.17 0.73
CA TRP A 97 2.81 -10.14 -0.32
C TRP A 97 4.21 -10.47 0.23
N THR A 98 4.61 -9.91 1.38
CA THR A 98 6.00 -9.95 1.88
C THR A 98 6.29 -11.02 2.94
N SER A 99 5.29 -11.46 3.71
CA SER A 99 5.47 -12.43 4.79
C SER A 99 5.42 -13.87 4.30
N THR A 100 6.35 -14.68 4.78
CA THR A 100 6.46 -16.11 4.47
C THR A 100 6.46 -16.98 5.74
N SER A 101 6.32 -16.40 6.93
CA SER A 101 6.32 -17.10 8.22
C SER A 101 5.31 -16.52 9.21
N VAL A 102 4.91 -17.32 10.19
CA VAL A 102 3.98 -16.91 11.26
C VAL A 102 4.57 -15.81 12.17
N ASP A 103 5.88 -15.80 12.38
CA ASP A 103 6.58 -14.74 13.12
C ASP A 103 6.45 -13.38 12.43
N GLN A 104 6.63 -13.32 11.11
CA GLN A 104 6.44 -12.09 10.34
C GLN A 104 4.98 -11.60 10.39
N VAL A 105 3.98 -12.50 10.35
CA VAL A 105 2.57 -12.13 10.51
C VAL A 105 2.27 -11.63 11.93
N GLY A 106 2.90 -12.21 12.96
CA GLY A 106 2.80 -11.73 14.34
C GLY A 106 3.39 -10.33 14.52
N LYS A 107 4.63 -10.12 14.04
CA LYS A 107 5.30 -8.81 14.01
C LYS A 107 4.50 -7.78 13.24
N HIS A 108 3.93 -8.17 12.10
CA HIS A 108 3.11 -7.28 11.29
C HIS A 108 1.97 -6.63 12.08
N PHE A 109 1.14 -7.44 12.77
CA PHE A 109 0.02 -6.88 13.52
C PHE A 109 0.47 -6.03 14.71
N LEU A 110 1.62 -6.36 15.34
CA LEU A 110 2.21 -5.52 16.40
C LEU A 110 2.66 -4.16 15.86
N TYR A 111 3.31 -4.12 14.69
CA TYR A 111 3.73 -2.86 14.05
C TYR A 111 2.54 -2.05 13.54
N ALA A 112 1.57 -2.70 12.89
CA ALA A 112 0.35 -2.06 12.40
C ALA A 112 -0.37 -1.31 13.53
N GLU A 113 -0.58 -1.94 14.69
CA GLU A 113 -1.18 -1.31 15.86
C GLU A 113 -0.29 -0.18 16.45
N LYS A 114 1.01 -0.45 16.65
CA LYS A 114 1.99 0.52 17.21
C LYS A 114 2.05 1.80 16.37
N MET A 115 2.12 1.67 15.06
CA MET A 115 2.25 2.79 14.14
C MET A 115 0.92 3.48 13.86
N ALA A 116 -0.19 2.74 13.76
CA ALA A 116 -1.52 3.35 13.69
C ALA A 116 -1.79 4.26 14.90
N LYS A 117 -1.41 3.83 16.12
CA LYS A 117 -1.52 4.68 17.32
C LYS A 117 -0.71 5.98 17.19
N LYS A 118 0.51 5.94 16.63
CA LYS A 118 1.31 7.15 16.35
C LYS A 118 0.62 8.07 15.32
N VAL A 119 0.14 7.54 14.20
CA VAL A 119 -0.54 8.33 13.16
C VAL A 119 -1.75 9.03 13.75
N HIS A 120 -2.63 8.30 14.44
CA HIS A 120 -3.88 8.84 14.99
C HIS A 120 -3.67 9.77 16.20
N ALA A 121 -2.53 9.68 16.90
CA ALA A 121 -2.14 10.66 17.90
C ALA A 121 -1.66 11.98 17.28
N ALA A 122 -1.09 11.95 16.07
CA ALA A 122 -0.66 13.14 15.34
C ALA A 122 -1.81 13.82 14.57
N ASP A 123 -2.74 13.03 14.00
CA ASP A 123 -3.98 13.49 13.39
C ASP A 123 -5.06 12.41 13.51
N SER A 124 -6.01 12.63 14.41
CA SER A 124 -7.06 11.65 14.72
C SER A 124 -8.05 11.42 13.59
N GLU A 125 -8.09 12.31 12.58
CA GLU A 125 -9.03 12.21 11.46
C GLU A 125 -8.56 11.24 10.38
N ILE A 126 -7.24 11.01 10.24
CA ILE A 126 -6.67 10.13 9.21
C ILE A 126 -7.37 8.75 9.24
N ILE A 127 -7.79 8.29 8.07
CA ILE A 127 -8.20 6.90 7.82
C ILE A 127 -6.96 6.15 7.30
N LEU A 128 -6.52 5.14 8.04
CA LEU A 128 -5.59 4.13 7.54
C LEU A 128 -6.38 3.00 6.88
N GLN A 129 -5.98 2.62 5.66
CA GLN A 129 -6.46 1.42 4.99
C GLN A 129 -5.44 0.29 5.10
N ALA A 130 -5.88 -0.86 5.60
CA ALA A 130 -5.13 -2.11 5.53
C ALA A 130 -5.50 -2.88 4.26
N PHE A 131 -4.62 -3.78 3.81
CA PHE A 131 -4.86 -4.62 2.64
C PHE A 131 -4.85 -6.10 3.02
N VAL A 132 -5.97 -6.77 2.74
CA VAL A 132 -6.18 -8.22 2.90
C VAL A 132 -6.20 -8.82 1.48
N ALA A 133 -5.04 -9.27 1.05
CA ALA A 133 -4.74 -9.56 -0.35
C ALA A 133 -5.40 -10.83 -0.90
N GLU A 134 -5.40 -10.95 -2.23
CA GLU A 134 -5.70 -12.14 -3.06
C GLU A 134 -4.70 -13.30 -2.94
N ILE A 135 -3.70 -13.20 -2.07
CA ILE A 135 -2.69 -14.24 -1.85
C ILE A 135 -2.73 -14.76 -0.43
N VAL A 136 -2.83 -16.08 -0.30
CA VAL A 136 -2.73 -16.80 0.98
C VAL A 136 -1.54 -17.74 0.89
N ARG A 137 -0.72 -17.88 1.94
CA ARG A 137 0.43 -18.81 1.95
C ARG A 137 0.31 -19.87 3.04
N LYS A 138 0.52 -21.13 2.65
CA LYS A 138 0.49 -22.31 3.53
C LYS A 138 1.43 -22.17 4.74
N SER A 139 2.57 -21.53 4.53
CA SER A 139 3.67 -21.42 5.50
C SER A 139 3.32 -20.65 6.78
N TYR A 140 2.28 -19.80 6.75
CA TYR A 140 1.72 -19.13 7.93
C TYR A 140 0.29 -19.60 8.30
N VAL A 141 -0.64 -19.81 7.36
CA VAL A 141 -2.04 -20.10 7.76
C VAL A 141 -2.18 -21.40 8.54
N ASP A 142 -1.48 -22.47 8.12
CA ASP A 142 -1.49 -23.78 8.80
C ASP A 142 -0.84 -23.75 10.20
N LYS A 143 -0.30 -22.60 10.62
CA LYS A 143 0.37 -22.36 11.91
C LYS A 143 -0.33 -21.32 12.78
N ILE A 144 -1.36 -20.65 12.28
CA ILE A 144 -2.13 -19.65 13.03
C ILE A 144 -3.36 -20.36 13.60
N ALA A 145 -3.44 -20.45 14.92
CA ALA A 145 -4.61 -20.95 15.63
C ALA A 145 -5.84 -20.08 15.30
N ILE A 146 -6.98 -20.70 15.04
CA ILE A 146 -8.25 -19.98 14.88
C ILE A 146 -8.72 -19.56 16.27
N PRO A 147 -8.88 -18.25 16.57
CA PRO A 147 -9.41 -17.82 17.86
C PRO A 147 -10.89 -18.20 18.04
N ASP A 148 -11.29 -18.48 19.28
CA ASP A 148 -12.67 -18.83 19.65
C ASP A 148 -13.72 -17.85 19.09
N TRP A 149 -13.43 -16.54 19.09
CA TRP A 149 -14.32 -15.50 18.57
C TRP A 149 -14.58 -15.61 17.07
N VAL A 150 -13.66 -16.21 16.29
CA VAL A 150 -13.89 -16.49 14.86
C VAL A 150 -14.88 -17.64 14.70
N PHE A 151 -14.76 -18.73 15.47
CA PHE A 151 -15.76 -19.80 15.45
C PHE A 151 -17.14 -19.30 15.87
N GLN A 152 -17.20 -18.53 16.97
CA GLN A 152 -18.44 -17.98 17.51
C GLN A 152 -19.14 -17.03 16.52
N ALA A 153 -18.40 -16.16 15.82
CA ALA A 153 -18.95 -15.29 14.78
C ALA A 153 -19.54 -16.06 13.58
N PHE A 154 -19.14 -17.31 13.37
CA PHE A 154 -19.69 -18.23 12.36
C PHE A 154 -20.71 -19.23 12.94
N GLY A 155 -21.12 -19.07 14.20
CA GLY A 155 -22.10 -19.95 14.86
C GLY A 155 -21.56 -21.36 15.13
N LYS A 156 -20.25 -21.50 15.38
CA LYS A 156 -19.58 -22.76 15.67
C LYS A 156 -19.02 -22.81 17.09
N GLU A 157 -18.97 -24.03 17.63
CA GLU A 157 -18.16 -24.34 18.80
C GLU A 157 -16.66 -24.14 18.50
N PRO A 158 -15.88 -23.52 19.41
CA PRO A 158 -14.44 -23.38 19.24
C PRO A 158 -13.69 -24.72 19.16
N GLU A 159 -12.84 -24.88 18.15
CA GLU A 159 -11.95 -26.04 17.99
C GLU A 159 -10.49 -25.63 18.21
N LYS A 160 -9.71 -26.46 18.93
CA LYS A 160 -8.25 -26.26 19.09
C LYS A 160 -7.49 -26.67 17.82
N ARG A 161 -7.62 -25.86 16.76
CA ARG A 161 -6.91 -26.07 15.48
C ARG A 161 -6.46 -24.75 14.85
N ASN A 162 -5.63 -24.90 13.82
CA ASN A 162 -5.19 -23.80 12.98
C ASN A 162 -6.14 -23.61 11.77
N PHE A 163 -5.97 -22.49 11.07
CA PHE A 163 -6.51 -22.33 9.73
C PHE A 163 -5.93 -23.41 8.79
N SER A 164 -6.65 -23.76 7.73
CA SER A 164 -6.22 -24.76 6.75
C SER A 164 -6.12 -24.17 5.36
N PHE A 165 -4.90 -24.09 4.82
CA PHE A 165 -4.61 -23.62 3.47
C PHE A 165 -5.48 -24.32 2.41
N ASP A 166 -5.54 -25.65 2.46
CA ASP A 166 -6.31 -26.49 1.54
C ASP A 166 -7.83 -26.30 1.66
N LYS A 167 -8.32 -25.57 2.68
CA LYS A 167 -9.72 -25.16 2.80
C LYS A 167 -9.95 -23.70 2.43
N ILE A 168 -8.90 -22.88 2.28
CA ILE A 168 -9.01 -21.47 1.88
C ILE A 168 -8.92 -21.30 0.36
N ILE A 169 -8.09 -22.10 -0.32
CA ILE A 169 -7.73 -21.82 -1.72
C ILE A 169 -8.71 -22.37 -2.77
N ASP A 170 -8.75 -21.68 -3.92
CA ASP A 170 -9.34 -22.15 -5.17
C ASP A 170 -8.49 -23.28 -5.77
N LYS A 171 -8.92 -24.52 -5.53
CA LYS A 171 -8.25 -25.73 -6.04
C LYS A 171 -8.27 -25.86 -7.56
N LYS A 172 -9.14 -25.13 -8.27
CA LYS A 172 -9.20 -25.12 -9.75
C LYS A 172 -8.09 -24.25 -10.33
N LYS A 173 -7.71 -23.17 -9.63
CA LYS A 173 -6.53 -22.34 -9.95
C LYS A 173 -5.21 -23.01 -9.53
N GLY A 174 -5.25 -23.84 -8.49
CA GLY A 174 -4.12 -24.63 -8.00
C GLY A 174 -3.42 -24.01 -6.79
N ALA A 175 -2.72 -24.86 -6.04
CA ALA A 175 -2.08 -24.51 -4.76
C ALA A 175 -0.88 -23.54 -4.88
N ASP A 176 -0.30 -23.44 -6.07
CA ASP A 176 0.90 -22.65 -6.36
C ASP A 176 0.63 -21.46 -7.31
N TYR A 177 -0.61 -20.97 -7.37
CA TYR A 177 -1.04 -19.91 -8.30
C TYR A 177 -0.20 -18.63 -8.19
N TRP A 178 0.24 -18.28 -6.98
CA TRP A 178 1.12 -17.15 -6.68
C TRP A 178 2.56 -17.60 -6.35
N GLY A 179 2.99 -18.73 -6.91
CA GLY A 179 4.25 -19.40 -6.58
C GLY A 179 4.09 -20.44 -5.46
N SER A 180 5.19 -21.09 -5.10
CA SER A 180 5.14 -22.30 -4.26
C SER A 180 4.40 -22.09 -2.93
N ASN A 181 3.41 -22.95 -2.68
CA ASN A 181 2.55 -22.95 -1.51
C ASN A 181 1.83 -21.61 -1.25
N ALA A 182 1.54 -20.86 -2.32
CA ALA A 182 0.82 -19.61 -2.30
C ALA A 182 -0.36 -19.65 -3.29
N GLY A 183 -1.58 -19.69 -2.75
CA GLY A 183 -2.80 -19.90 -3.51
C GLY A 183 -3.73 -18.69 -3.52
N TYR A 184 -4.65 -18.70 -4.47
CA TYR A 184 -5.72 -17.72 -4.60
C TYR A 184 -6.91 -18.12 -3.70
N PRO A 185 -7.55 -17.23 -2.93
CA PRO A 185 -8.67 -17.54 -2.05
C PRO A 185 -9.95 -17.91 -2.84
N ASP A 186 -10.79 -18.77 -2.27
CA ASP A 186 -12.12 -19.09 -2.78
C ASP A 186 -13.15 -18.73 -1.70
N TYR A 187 -13.94 -17.68 -1.92
CA TYR A 187 -14.94 -17.19 -0.98
C TYR A 187 -16.17 -18.10 -0.88
N SER A 188 -16.26 -19.15 -1.69
CA SER A 188 -17.22 -20.25 -1.50
C SER A 188 -16.89 -21.12 -0.28
N ASN A 189 -15.62 -21.13 0.14
CA ASN A 189 -15.19 -21.90 1.31
C ASN A 189 -15.37 -21.10 2.61
N GLU A 190 -16.00 -21.72 3.61
CA GLU A 190 -16.21 -21.11 4.93
C GLU A 190 -14.89 -20.76 5.65
N GLU A 191 -13.85 -21.56 5.46
CA GLU A 191 -12.52 -21.30 6.04
C GLU A 191 -11.90 -19.99 5.49
N THR A 192 -12.15 -19.65 4.22
CA THR A 192 -11.77 -18.36 3.62
C THR A 192 -12.47 -17.23 4.35
N LEU A 193 -13.79 -17.33 4.53
CA LEU A 193 -14.55 -16.30 5.22
C LEU A 193 -14.06 -16.12 6.67
N MET A 194 -13.74 -17.21 7.37
CA MET A 194 -13.14 -17.17 8.71
C MET A 194 -11.75 -16.51 8.71
N TRP A 195 -10.90 -16.81 7.73
CA TRP A 195 -9.55 -16.22 7.60
C TRP A 195 -9.60 -14.71 7.30
N TYR A 196 -10.46 -14.29 6.38
CA TYR A 196 -10.63 -12.86 6.07
C TYR A 196 -11.30 -12.12 7.22
N TYR A 197 -12.31 -12.71 7.88
CA TYR A 197 -12.92 -12.11 9.07
C TYR A 197 -11.90 -11.93 10.19
N TYR A 198 -11.04 -12.92 10.43
CA TYR A 198 -9.92 -12.81 11.35
C TYR A 198 -9.01 -11.61 11.01
N CYS A 199 -8.59 -11.47 9.75
CA CYS A 199 -7.74 -10.36 9.33
C CYS A 199 -8.45 -8.99 9.46
N ILE A 200 -9.72 -8.90 9.07
CA ILE A 200 -10.53 -7.67 9.15
C ILE A 200 -10.65 -7.20 10.61
N CYS A 201 -11.06 -8.08 11.54
CA CYS A 201 -11.16 -7.74 12.96
C CYS A 201 -9.82 -7.30 13.55
N LYS A 202 -8.73 -8.02 13.23
CA LYS A 202 -7.37 -7.66 13.68
C LYS A 202 -6.92 -6.27 13.23
N TYR A 203 -7.30 -5.82 12.04
CA TYR A 203 -7.01 -4.46 11.57
C TYR A 203 -7.96 -3.41 12.18
N ILE A 204 -9.25 -3.74 12.36
CA ILE A 204 -10.20 -2.85 13.05
C ILE A 204 -9.73 -2.55 14.48
N ASP A 205 -9.34 -3.58 15.24
CA ASP A 205 -8.80 -3.44 16.61
C ASP A 205 -7.49 -2.62 16.63
N ALA A 206 -6.66 -2.75 15.59
CA ALA A 206 -5.45 -1.94 15.43
C ALA A 206 -5.73 -0.47 15.05
N GLY A 207 -7.00 -0.12 14.81
CA GLY A 207 -7.46 1.25 14.54
C GLY A 207 -7.62 1.60 13.06
N TYR A 208 -7.65 0.62 12.16
CA TYR A 208 -7.87 0.84 10.73
C TYR A 208 -9.37 0.94 10.43
N GLU A 209 -9.75 1.97 9.68
CA GLU A 209 -11.15 2.29 9.37
C GLU A 209 -11.47 2.10 7.89
N SER A 210 -10.51 1.56 7.12
CA SER A 210 -10.78 0.98 5.81
C SER A 210 -10.00 -0.31 5.60
N ILE A 211 -10.59 -1.26 4.86
CA ILE A 211 -9.94 -2.49 4.42
C ILE A 211 -10.09 -2.58 2.91
N HIS A 212 -8.98 -2.71 2.19
CA HIS A 212 -9.01 -3.21 0.82
C HIS A 212 -9.04 -4.74 0.86
N ILE A 213 -10.05 -5.31 0.20
CA ILE A 213 -10.18 -6.74 -0.06
C ILE A 213 -10.20 -6.90 -1.57
N GLN A 214 -9.43 -7.84 -2.09
CA GLN A 214 -9.47 -8.19 -3.50
C GLN A 214 -10.35 -9.44 -3.66
N GLU A 215 -11.49 -9.31 -4.36
CA GLU A 215 -12.29 -10.47 -4.79
C GLU A 215 -12.13 -10.78 -6.29
N GLY A 216 -12.59 -11.98 -6.66
CA GLY A 216 -12.62 -12.42 -8.04
C GLY A 216 -13.81 -11.84 -8.82
N THR A 217 -13.78 -12.03 -10.14
CA THR A 217 -14.90 -11.70 -11.03
C THR A 217 -16.01 -12.76 -11.02
N ASP A 218 -16.04 -13.65 -10.02
CA ASP A 218 -17.02 -14.73 -9.91
C ASP A 218 -18.26 -14.23 -9.16
N THR A 219 -19.34 -14.02 -9.89
CA THR A 219 -20.60 -13.52 -9.32
C THR A 219 -21.27 -14.51 -8.37
N SER A 220 -20.88 -15.79 -8.37
CA SER A 220 -21.39 -16.77 -7.40
C SER A 220 -20.82 -16.56 -5.98
N GLU A 221 -19.64 -15.93 -5.86
CA GLU A 221 -19.03 -15.61 -4.56
C GLU A 221 -19.69 -14.39 -3.88
N TYR A 222 -20.43 -13.56 -4.61
CA TYR A 222 -20.91 -12.26 -4.12
C TYR A 222 -21.76 -12.35 -2.85
N ALA A 223 -22.55 -13.42 -2.68
CA ALA A 223 -23.35 -13.62 -1.47
C ALA A 223 -22.49 -13.89 -0.22
N ASN A 224 -21.37 -14.59 -0.39
CA ASN A 224 -20.43 -14.90 0.68
C ASN A 224 -19.52 -13.70 1.00
N VAL A 225 -19.09 -12.97 -0.02
CA VAL A 225 -18.41 -11.67 0.16
C VAL A 225 -19.34 -10.71 0.91
N ASP A 226 -20.60 -10.56 0.50
CA ASP A 226 -21.59 -9.72 1.20
C ASP A 226 -21.81 -10.13 2.66
N LYS A 227 -21.86 -11.44 2.97
CA LYS A 227 -21.88 -11.95 4.35
C LYS A 227 -20.64 -11.46 5.13
N LEU A 228 -19.45 -11.67 4.58
CA LEU A 228 -18.17 -11.25 5.20
C LEU A 228 -18.11 -9.75 5.45
N LEU A 229 -18.48 -8.92 4.47
CA LEU A 229 -18.49 -7.46 4.63
C LEU A 229 -19.48 -7.02 5.71
N LYS A 230 -20.69 -7.62 5.76
CA LYS A 230 -21.68 -7.34 6.81
C LYS A 230 -21.16 -7.70 8.20
N MET A 231 -20.50 -8.85 8.35
CA MET A 231 -19.88 -9.25 9.63
C MET A 231 -18.79 -8.26 10.05
N GLY A 232 -17.96 -7.79 9.12
CA GLY A 232 -16.95 -6.76 9.39
C GLY A 232 -17.56 -5.40 9.77
N ARG A 233 -18.65 -4.97 9.11
CA ARG A 233 -19.39 -3.76 9.46
C ARG A 233 -20.06 -3.86 10.84
N GLU A 234 -20.60 -5.01 11.19
CA GLU A 234 -21.19 -5.23 12.52
C GLU A 234 -20.13 -5.13 13.62
N TYR A 235 -18.99 -5.81 13.44
CA TYR A 235 -17.85 -5.72 14.36
C TYR A 235 -17.34 -4.28 14.52
N ALA A 236 -17.24 -3.54 13.41
CA ALA A 236 -16.78 -2.15 13.44
C ALA A 236 -17.62 -1.21 14.31
N LYS A 237 -18.92 -1.47 14.53
CA LYS A 237 -19.79 -0.60 15.34
C LYS A 237 -19.31 -0.44 16.79
N THR A 238 -18.69 -1.47 17.36
CA THR A 238 -18.20 -1.46 18.75
C THR A 238 -16.68 -1.52 18.86
N HIS A 239 -15.97 -1.91 17.79
CA HIS A 239 -14.50 -2.06 17.80
C HIS A 239 -13.74 -0.99 17.02
N ALA A 240 -14.32 -0.39 15.98
CA ALA A 240 -13.62 0.64 15.20
C ALA A 240 -13.60 1.98 15.93
N ARG A 241 -12.48 2.72 15.83
CA ARG A 241 -12.26 4.02 16.51
C ARG A 241 -13.44 4.99 16.38
N ARG A 242 -14.05 5.10 15.19
CA ARG A 242 -15.22 5.95 14.91
C ARG A 242 -16.48 5.16 14.52
N GLY A 243 -16.57 3.88 14.90
CA GLY A 243 -17.76 3.04 14.68
C GLY A 243 -18.05 2.64 13.23
N ILE A 244 -17.08 2.78 12.31
CA ILE A 244 -17.21 2.47 10.88
C ILE A 244 -15.97 1.72 10.37
N VAL A 245 -16.19 0.80 9.43
CA VAL A 245 -15.16 0.33 8.50
C VAL A 245 -15.65 0.51 7.05
N LEU A 246 -14.79 1.04 6.18
CA LEU A 246 -15.02 1.21 4.75
C LEU A 246 -14.34 0.10 3.95
N PHE A 247 -15.09 -0.60 3.09
CA PHE A 247 -14.53 -1.63 2.23
C PHE A 247 -14.22 -1.10 0.83
N HIS A 248 -13.00 -1.38 0.39
CA HIS A 248 -12.44 -1.01 -0.92
C HIS A 248 -12.15 -2.30 -1.72
N ASN A 249 -12.48 -2.34 -3.01
CA ASN A 249 -12.04 -3.41 -3.92
C ASN A 249 -11.76 -2.86 -5.34
N PHE A 250 -10.88 -3.55 -6.07
CA PHE A 250 -10.71 -3.42 -7.51
C PHE A 250 -11.87 -4.06 -8.31
N PHE A 251 -12.64 -3.22 -9.00
CA PHE A 251 -13.83 -3.66 -9.74
C PHE A 251 -13.50 -4.26 -11.11
N ASP A 252 -14.44 -4.99 -11.72
CA ASP A 252 -14.31 -5.50 -13.10
C ASP A 252 -14.81 -4.50 -14.16
N MET A 253 -14.07 -4.37 -15.28
CA MET A 253 -14.34 -3.39 -16.35
C MET A 253 -15.72 -3.52 -17.02
N THR A 254 -16.31 -4.72 -16.97
CA THR A 254 -17.56 -5.07 -17.67
C THR A 254 -18.78 -4.94 -16.77
N THR A 255 -18.63 -5.17 -15.46
CA THR A 255 -19.69 -5.00 -14.47
C THR A 255 -19.74 -3.57 -13.89
N GLY A 256 -18.61 -2.88 -13.82
CA GLY A 256 -18.48 -1.61 -13.11
C GLY A 256 -18.60 -1.77 -11.59
N GLY A 257 -18.35 -2.96 -11.05
CA GLY A 257 -18.32 -3.23 -9.61
C GLY A 257 -19.43 -4.14 -9.07
N ASN A 258 -19.13 -4.72 -7.92
CA ASN A 258 -19.81 -5.88 -7.38
C ASN A 258 -21.13 -5.45 -6.70
N LYS A 259 -22.24 -6.02 -7.16
CA LYS A 259 -23.61 -5.66 -6.76
C LYS A 259 -24.50 -6.88 -6.57
N ILE A 260 -25.43 -6.80 -5.62
CA ILE A 260 -26.57 -7.71 -5.47
C ILE A 260 -27.83 -6.89 -5.72
N GLY A 261 -28.50 -7.14 -6.85
CA GLY A 261 -29.55 -6.24 -7.35
C GLY A 261 -28.99 -4.85 -7.62
N ASN A 262 -29.61 -3.82 -7.04
CA ASN A 262 -29.13 -2.44 -7.14
C ASN A 262 -28.11 -2.06 -6.04
N ARG A 263 -27.87 -2.93 -5.05
CA ARG A 263 -27.02 -2.61 -3.89
C ARG A 263 -25.56 -2.92 -4.14
N LEU A 264 -24.71 -1.92 -3.90
CA LEU A 264 -23.25 -2.01 -3.90
C LEU A 264 -22.76 -2.81 -2.68
N LEU A 265 -21.74 -3.63 -2.86
CA LEU A 265 -21.09 -4.37 -1.76
C LEU A 265 -20.06 -3.48 -1.03
N PHE A 266 -19.29 -2.71 -1.80
CA PHE A 266 -18.15 -1.91 -1.36
C PHE A 266 -18.51 -0.42 -1.28
N ASP A 267 -17.85 0.30 -0.36
CA ASP A 267 -17.99 1.76 -0.21
C ASP A 267 -17.10 2.52 -1.20
N ILE A 268 -16.01 1.89 -1.62
CA ILE A 268 -15.02 2.48 -2.50
C ILE A 268 -14.70 1.44 -3.58
N GLN A 269 -14.85 1.85 -4.84
CA GLN A 269 -14.26 1.11 -5.94
C GLN A 269 -12.84 1.61 -6.17
N GLY A 270 -11.97 0.80 -6.75
CA GLY A 270 -10.69 1.29 -7.25
C GLY A 270 -10.16 0.47 -8.41
N ASN A 271 -9.00 0.85 -8.93
CA ASN A 271 -8.19 0.08 -9.88
C ASN A 271 -6.88 0.85 -10.18
N GLY A 272 -6.01 0.29 -11.02
CA GLY A 272 -4.92 1.05 -11.63
C GLY A 272 -5.41 2.27 -12.44
N LEU A 273 -4.55 3.26 -12.60
CA LEU A 273 -4.80 4.47 -13.36
C LEU A 273 -4.78 4.20 -14.87
N VAL A 274 -3.85 3.33 -15.30
CA VAL A 274 -3.57 2.95 -16.69
C VAL A 274 -3.53 4.18 -17.61
N PRO A 275 -2.54 5.08 -17.45
CA PRO A 275 -2.45 6.29 -18.23
C PRO A 275 -2.13 6.01 -19.70
N ASN A 276 -2.93 6.57 -20.63
CA ASN A 276 -2.80 6.33 -22.06
C ASN A 276 -1.59 7.09 -22.62
N GLU A 277 -0.79 6.43 -23.44
CA GLU A 277 0.37 6.99 -24.12
C GLU A 277 -0.03 8.12 -25.08
N THR A 278 0.84 9.13 -25.26
CA THR A 278 0.59 10.22 -26.21
C THR A 278 1.77 10.46 -27.15
N VAL A 279 2.89 10.98 -26.63
CA VAL A 279 4.06 11.36 -27.41
C VAL A 279 5.34 11.10 -26.63
N LYS A 280 6.41 10.76 -27.34
CA LYS A 280 7.77 10.71 -26.80
C LYS A 280 8.53 11.92 -27.32
N GLU A 281 8.86 12.85 -26.44
CA GLU A 281 9.58 14.09 -26.76
C GLU A 281 10.68 14.34 -25.72
N ASP A 282 11.89 14.71 -26.17
CA ASP A 282 13.06 15.00 -25.32
C ASP A 282 13.35 13.95 -24.23
N GLY A 283 13.11 12.67 -24.55
CA GLY A 283 13.29 11.53 -23.65
C GLY A 283 12.11 11.27 -22.70
N VAL A 284 11.16 12.21 -22.59
CA VAL A 284 9.95 12.09 -21.78
C VAL A 284 8.92 11.22 -22.48
N LEU A 285 8.28 10.34 -21.71
CA LEU A 285 7.28 9.38 -22.18
C LEU A 285 5.90 9.89 -21.77
N LYS A 286 5.32 10.80 -22.55
CA LYS A 286 4.11 11.52 -22.14
C LYS A 286 2.85 10.66 -22.24
N CYS A 287 1.90 10.95 -21.34
CA CYS A 287 0.61 10.28 -21.24
C CYS A 287 -0.54 11.26 -20.93
N ARG A 288 -1.77 10.78 -21.09
CA ARG A 288 -3.02 11.44 -20.71
C ARG A 288 -3.98 10.44 -20.05
N ILE A 289 -4.98 10.95 -19.32
CA ILE A 289 -6.17 10.17 -18.95
C ILE A 289 -7.26 10.40 -20.00
N GLY A 290 -8.08 9.37 -20.22
CA GLY A 290 -9.18 9.40 -21.17
C GLY A 290 -10.36 8.57 -20.68
N SER A 291 -11.49 8.76 -21.34
CA SER A 291 -12.69 7.94 -21.17
C SER A 291 -12.55 6.59 -21.89
N PRO A 292 -13.44 5.60 -21.67
CA PRO A 292 -13.42 4.33 -22.39
C PRO A 292 -13.58 4.44 -23.92
N LYS A 293 -13.93 5.63 -24.43
CA LYS A 293 -13.97 5.97 -25.86
C LYS A 293 -12.60 6.42 -26.39
N ASP A 294 -11.78 7.02 -25.55
CA ASP A 294 -10.42 7.50 -25.88
C ASP A 294 -9.37 6.39 -25.80
N PHE A 295 -9.60 5.42 -24.90
CA PHE A 295 -8.69 4.34 -24.59
C PHE A 295 -9.44 3.23 -23.87
N TRP A 296 -9.53 2.04 -24.47
CA TRP A 296 -10.42 1.01 -23.94
C TRP A 296 -9.94 0.38 -22.61
N CYS A 297 -8.64 0.39 -22.28
CA CYS A 297 -8.13 -0.14 -21.01
C CYS A 297 -8.21 0.85 -19.83
N THR A 298 -8.72 2.08 -20.03
CA THR A 298 -8.91 3.00 -18.90
C THR A 298 -9.97 2.46 -17.94
N TRP A 299 -9.72 2.63 -16.64
CA TRP A 299 -10.71 2.39 -15.58
C TRP A 299 -11.57 3.61 -15.28
N PHE A 300 -11.11 4.79 -15.70
CA PHE A 300 -11.84 6.04 -15.58
C PHE A 300 -13.16 5.99 -16.36
N GLY A 301 -14.27 6.39 -15.73
CA GLY A 301 -15.59 6.37 -16.34
C GLY A 301 -16.26 4.99 -16.45
N ARG A 302 -15.76 3.95 -15.76
CA ARG A 302 -16.34 2.59 -15.77
C ARG A 302 -17.12 2.17 -14.51
N SER A 303 -17.01 2.92 -13.41
CA SER A 303 -17.69 2.58 -12.15
C SER A 303 -19.21 2.70 -12.29
N SER A 304 -19.92 1.64 -11.88
CA SER A 304 -21.37 1.62 -11.75
C SER A 304 -21.82 2.13 -10.38
N GLY A 305 -22.86 2.95 -10.36
CA GLY A 305 -23.60 3.29 -9.15
C GLY A 305 -24.60 2.22 -8.67
N GLY A 306 -25.34 2.57 -7.62
CA GLY A 306 -26.34 1.77 -6.93
C GLY A 306 -26.73 2.37 -5.57
N GLU A 307 -27.40 1.57 -4.76
CA GLU A 307 -27.58 1.82 -3.31
C GLU A 307 -26.27 1.54 -2.59
N HIS A 308 -25.72 2.55 -1.93
CA HIS A 308 -24.42 2.50 -1.26
C HIS A 308 -24.53 1.94 0.18
N PRO A 309 -23.53 1.21 0.71
CA PRO A 309 -23.61 0.65 2.07
C PRO A 309 -23.80 1.69 3.19
N LEU A 310 -23.34 2.93 2.98
CA LEU A 310 -23.58 4.08 3.86
C LEU A 310 -25.00 4.70 3.75
N GLY A 311 -25.92 4.09 2.99
CA GLY A 311 -27.34 4.47 2.96
C GLY A 311 -27.75 5.58 1.99
N PHE A 312 -26.85 6.04 1.12
CA PHE A 312 -27.18 6.96 0.02
C PHE A 312 -27.26 6.22 -1.33
N THR A 313 -27.91 6.83 -2.33
CA THR A 313 -27.90 6.33 -3.71
C THR A 313 -26.98 7.18 -4.57
N THR A 314 -26.21 6.55 -5.46
CA THR A 314 -25.34 7.24 -6.41
C THR A 314 -25.38 6.56 -7.77
N ASP A 315 -25.14 7.31 -8.84
CA ASP A 315 -25.03 6.79 -10.21
C ASP A 315 -23.61 6.36 -10.60
N ILE A 316 -22.60 6.76 -9.82
CA ILE A 316 -21.20 6.32 -9.93
C ILE A 316 -20.66 6.08 -8.51
N CYS A 317 -20.15 4.88 -8.21
CA CYS A 317 -19.56 4.63 -6.90
C CYS A 317 -18.28 5.49 -6.71
N PRO A 318 -18.02 6.07 -5.53
CA PRO A 318 -16.76 6.77 -5.28
C PRO A 318 -15.56 5.86 -5.58
N THR A 319 -14.68 6.32 -6.46
CA THR A 319 -13.63 5.47 -7.09
C THR A 319 -12.24 6.05 -6.89
N LEU A 320 -11.30 5.23 -6.41
CA LEU A 320 -9.87 5.53 -6.29
C LEU A 320 -9.08 4.93 -7.47
N LEU A 321 -8.40 5.74 -8.27
CA LEU A 321 -7.46 5.23 -9.28
C LEU A 321 -6.01 5.40 -8.79
N GLU A 322 -5.29 4.28 -8.65
CA GLU A 322 -3.93 4.23 -8.12
C GLU A 322 -2.87 4.09 -9.21
N PHE A 323 -1.66 4.60 -8.95
CA PHE A 323 -0.51 4.24 -9.76
C PHE A 323 -0.09 2.82 -9.35
N ASP A 324 -0.61 1.82 -10.06
CA ASP A 324 -0.50 0.40 -9.71
C ASP A 324 0.81 -0.25 -10.22
N ASN A 325 1.20 -1.36 -9.59
CA ASN A 325 2.46 -2.09 -9.82
C ASN A 325 2.24 -3.48 -10.44
N TYR A 326 1.69 -3.54 -11.65
CA TYR A 326 1.40 -4.80 -12.36
C TYR A 326 2.55 -5.30 -13.28
N GLY A 327 3.77 -4.78 -13.07
CA GLY A 327 5.00 -5.21 -13.73
C GLY A 327 5.16 -4.74 -15.19
N GLN A 328 6.30 -5.07 -15.78
CA GLN A 328 6.60 -4.81 -17.18
C GLN A 328 5.65 -5.58 -18.13
N GLN A 329 5.07 -4.87 -19.10
CA GLN A 329 4.06 -5.39 -20.03
C GLN A 329 4.43 -5.15 -21.52
N GLY A 330 5.71 -4.87 -21.80
CA GLY A 330 6.21 -4.63 -23.15
C GLY A 330 7.72 -4.34 -23.18
N ALA A 331 8.23 -3.81 -24.29
CA ALA A 331 9.59 -3.27 -24.35
C ALA A 331 9.64 -1.89 -23.69
N LEU A 332 10.60 -1.67 -22.79
CA LEU A 332 10.66 -0.44 -21.97
C LEU A 332 10.94 0.81 -22.81
N GLY A 333 10.16 1.87 -22.58
CA GLY A 333 10.29 3.14 -23.29
C GLY A 333 9.84 3.10 -24.76
N VAL A 334 9.12 2.05 -25.15
CA VAL A 334 8.48 1.84 -26.45
C VAL A 334 6.97 1.86 -26.25
N SER A 335 6.24 2.48 -27.19
CA SER A 335 4.78 2.55 -27.14
C SER A 335 4.17 1.15 -27.21
N ASN A 336 3.30 0.81 -26.25
CA ASN A 336 2.47 -0.40 -26.28
C ASN A 336 1.09 -0.13 -26.93
N GLY A 337 0.84 1.12 -27.34
CA GLY A 337 -0.39 1.57 -27.99
C GLY A 337 -1.59 1.52 -27.04
N GLU A 338 -2.76 1.16 -27.56
CA GLU A 338 -3.97 0.95 -26.74
C GLU A 338 -3.94 -0.39 -25.97
N SER A 339 -2.95 -0.57 -25.10
CA SER A 339 -2.76 -1.72 -24.22
C SER A 339 -2.53 -1.31 -22.77
N PHE A 340 -2.67 -2.25 -21.83
CA PHE A 340 -2.03 -2.12 -20.52
C PHE A 340 -0.52 -2.08 -20.69
N GLY A 341 0.20 -1.43 -19.75
CA GLY A 341 1.65 -1.34 -19.83
C GLY A 341 2.14 -0.05 -20.46
N THR A 342 1.88 1.08 -19.81
CA THR A 342 2.24 2.41 -20.28
C THR A 342 3.73 2.53 -20.61
N TRP A 343 4.04 2.71 -21.89
CA TRP A 343 5.40 2.72 -22.45
C TRP A 343 6.22 1.47 -22.09
N GLY A 344 5.55 0.33 -21.94
CA GLY A 344 6.12 -0.97 -21.53
C GLY A 344 6.24 -1.17 -20.02
N TYR A 345 6.08 -0.13 -19.20
CA TYR A 345 6.13 -0.17 -17.73
C TYR A 345 4.72 -0.33 -17.12
N ASP A 346 4.64 -0.61 -15.81
CA ASP A 346 3.41 -0.34 -15.05
C ASP A 346 3.27 1.15 -14.69
N ASP A 347 2.11 1.55 -14.16
CA ASP A 347 1.75 2.97 -13.96
C ASP A 347 2.75 3.71 -13.07
N ILE A 348 3.13 3.10 -11.94
CA ILE A 348 4.06 3.72 -10.98
C ILE A 348 5.50 3.72 -11.50
N THR A 349 5.93 2.65 -12.16
CA THR A 349 7.29 2.56 -12.71
C THR A 349 7.45 3.55 -13.85
N TRP A 350 6.46 3.66 -14.76
CA TRP A 350 6.40 4.70 -15.78
C TRP A 350 6.56 6.09 -15.15
N PHE A 351 5.76 6.38 -14.12
CA PHE A 351 5.77 7.68 -13.44
C PHE A 351 7.12 7.98 -12.79
N ALA A 352 7.72 7.00 -12.11
CA ALA A 352 9.00 7.17 -11.41
C ALA A 352 10.18 7.46 -12.34
N VAL A 353 10.20 6.90 -13.56
CA VAL A 353 11.28 7.15 -14.55
C VAL A 353 11.10 8.44 -15.36
N GLN A 354 9.98 9.17 -15.21
CA GLN A 354 9.83 10.51 -15.79
C GLN A 354 10.67 11.54 -15.03
N PRO A 355 11.12 12.65 -15.66
CA PRO A 355 11.78 13.74 -14.95
C PRO A 355 10.82 14.44 -13.98
N GLU A 356 11.37 15.02 -12.90
CA GLU A 356 10.60 15.63 -11.81
C GLU A 356 9.56 16.66 -12.28
N TRP A 357 9.94 17.53 -13.21
CA TRP A 357 9.03 18.55 -13.74
C TRP A 357 7.80 17.92 -14.42
N TYR A 358 7.96 16.80 -15.12
CA TYR A 358 6.86 16.12 -15.79
C TYR A 358 6.01 15.31 -14.81
N ARG A 359 6.62 14.71 -13.78
CA ARG A 359 5.87 14.12 -12.65
C ARG A 359 4.95 15.16 -12.01
N ASN A 360 5.48 16.36 -11.74
CA ASN A 360 4.73 17.47 -11.15
C ASN A 360 3.63 18.01 -12.10
N GLU A 361 3.93 18.16 -13.40
CA GLU A 361 2.95 18.53 -14.44
C GLU A 361 1.80 17.51 -14.51
N PHE A 362 2.13 16.21 -14.57
CA PHE A 362 1.16 15.14 -14.72
C PHE A 362 0.21 15.04 -13.53
N LEU A 363 0.69 15.19 -12.29
CA LEU A 363 -0.18 15.19 -11.11
C LEU A 363 -1.16 16.38 -11.10
N LEU A 364 -0.72 17.57 -11.51
CA LEU A 364 -1.59 18.75 -11.63
C LEU A 364 -2.61 18.60 -12.78
N TYR A 365 -2.19 18.04 -13.91
CA TYR A 365 -3.09 17.69 -15.01
C TYR A 365 -4.16 16.67 -14.56
N LEU A 366 -3.74 15.62 -13.87
CA LEU A 366 -4.59 14.52 -13.39
C LEU A 366 -5.68 15.01 -12.43
N ASP A 367 -5.31 15.85 -11.46
CA ASP A 367 -6.23 16.48 -10.51
C ASP A 367 -7.31 17.30 -11.22
N ASN A 368 -6.92 18.19 -12.11
CA ASN A 368 -7.83 19.03 -12.88
C ASN A 368 -8.75 18.21 -13.80
N TYR A 369 -8.19 17.16 -14.44
CA TYR A 369 -8.95 16.27 -15.30
C TYR A 369 -10.04 15.53 -14.52
N MET A 370 -9.70 14.92 -13.38
CA MET A 370 -10.66 14.19 -12.53
C MET A 370 -11.71 15.08 -11.86
N LYS A 371 -11.39 16.34 -11.57
CA LYS A 371 -12.34 17.33 -11.04
C LYS A 371 -13.36 17.82 -12.08
N SER A 372 -13.05 17.68 -13.37
CA SER A 372 -13.89 18.21 -14.47
C SER A 372 -14.51 17.14 -15.38
N ASN A 373 -14.11 15.87 -15.24
CA ASN A 373 -14.56 14.76 -16.08
C ASN A 373 -15.01 13.57 -15.20
N GLY A 374 -15.75 12.61 -15.78
CA GLY A 374 -16.22 11.43 -15.04
C GLY A 374 -17.16 11.77 -13.87
N LEU A 375 -17.86 12.91 -13.96
CA LEU A 375 -18.76 13.41 -12.94
C LEU A 375 -20.05 12.58 -12.88
N THR A 376 -20.71 12.58 -11.72
CA THR A 376 -22.08 12.08 -11.58
C THR A 376 -23.06 12.90 -12.42
N LYS A 377 -24.27 12.38 -12.64
CA LYS A 377 -25.42 13.12 -13.21
C LYS A 377 -25.73 14.43 -12.47
N ALA A 378 -25.36 14.54 -11.20
CA ALA A 378 -25.49 15.75 -10.38
C ALA A 378 -24.28 16.70 -10.48
N GLY A 379 -23.33 16.46 -11.40
CA GLY A 379 -22.13 17.28 -11.58
C GLY A 379 -21.09 17.15 -10.47
N LYS A 380 -21.18 16.13 -9.60
CA LYS A 380 -20.21 15.91 -8.51
C LYS A 380 -19.07 15.02 -8.98
N GLN A 381 -17.85 15.25 -8.47
CA GLN A 381 -16.73 14.33 -8.64
C GLN A 381 -17.07 12.94 -8.08
N ALA A 382 -16.62 11.90 -8.79
CA ALA A 382 -16.75 10.49 -8.39
C ALA A 382 -15.41 9.73 -8.47
N TYR A 383 -14.50 10.11 -9.36
CA TYR A 383 -13.15 9.54 -9.46
C TYR A 383 -12.12 10.43 -8.78
N PHE A 384 -11.22 9.81 -8.02
CA PHE A 384 -10.18 10.47 -7.25
C PHE A 384 -8.85 9.76 -7.52
N CYS A 385 -7.77 10.51 -7.65
CA CYS A 385 -6.44 9.92 -7.73
C CYS A 385 -5.99 9.50 -6.33
N LEU A 386 -5.45 8.30 -6.23
CA LEU A 386 -4.76 7.81 -5.05
C LEU A 386 -3.26 8.13 -5.19
N TYR A 387 -2.89 9.38 -4.87
CA TYR A 387 -1.57 9.96 -5.18
C TYR A 387 -0.42 9.12 -4.57
N PRO A 388 0.60 8.73 -5.34
CA PRO A 388 1.64 7.85 -4.84
C PRO A 388 2.56 8.62 -3.88
N MET A 389 2.74 8.10 -2.67
CA MET A 389 3.69 8.61 -1.68
C MET A 389 4.85 7.64 -1.43
N ARG A 390 4.55 6.35 -1.27
CA ARG A 390 5.54 5.26 -1.32
C ARG A 390 4.92 4.07 -2.03
N ARG A 391 5.56 3.58 -3.10
CA ARG A 391 5.00 2.50 -3.92
C ARG A 391 6.11 1.72 -4.65
N VAL A 392 5.92 0.41 -4.79
CA VAL A 392 6.87 -0.51 -5.44
C VAL A 392 7.07 -0.13 -6.90
N ILE A 393 8.31 -0.16 -7.39
CA ILE A 393 8.67 0.02 -8.80
C ILE A 393 9.42 -1.20 -9.33
N THR A 394 9.21 -1.55 -10.61
CA THR A 394 9.90 -2.66 -11.29
C THR A 394 10.63 -2.16 -12.53
N ALA A 395 11.54 -1.21 -12.36
CA ALA A 395 12.16 -0.46 -13.46
C ALA A 395 13.33 -1.16 -14.17
N GLN A 396 13.66 -2.41 -13.84
CA GLN A 396 14.88 -3.07 -14.35
C GLN A 396 14.96 -3.09 -15.89
N PRO A 397 16.08 -2.65 -16.52
CA PRO A 397 17.32 -2.14 -15.92
C PRO A 397 17.34 -0.61 -15.71
N ASN A 398 16.35 0.11 -16.19
CA ASN A 398 16.20 1.56 -16.20
C ASN A 398 15.79 2.14 -14.82
N TRP A 399 16.52 1.80 -13.76
CA TRP A 399 16.21 2.28 -12.41
C TRP A 399 16.29 3.81 -12.30
N PRO A 400 15.32 4.47 -11.66
CA PRO A 400 15.35 5.92 -11.49
C PRO A 400 16.48 6.34 -10.54
N GLU A 401 17.21 7.37 -10.95
CA GLU A 401 18.33 7.94 -10.20
C GLU A 401 18.00 9.34 -9.68
N THR A 402 18.59 9.66 -8.52
CA THR A 402 18.53 10.99 -7.92
C THR A 402 19.94 11.40 -7.50
N VAL A 403 20.28 12.68 -7.64
CA VAL A 403 21.51 13.24 -7.08
C VAL A 403 21.16 13.84 -5.73
N TYR A 404 21.66 13.26 -4.65
CA TYR A 404 21.47 13.75 -3.29
C TYR A 404 22.66 14.63 -2.87
N LYS A 405 22.37 15.83 -2.39
CA LYS A 405 23.34 16.75 -1.82
C LYS A 405 23.14 16.84 -0.30
N PRO A 406 24.13 16.47 0.52
CA PRO A 406 24.08 16.62 1.98
C PRO A 406 23.70 18.03 2.45
N GLY A 407 22.74 18.08 3.39
CA GLY A 407 22.29 19.28 4.08
C GLY A 407 22.83 19.37 5.51
N LYS A 408 22.22 20.26 6.32
CA LYS A 408 22.65 20.57 7.70
C LYS A 408 22.35 19.46 8.72
N ARG A 409 21.52 18.48 8.36
CA ARG A 409 21.13 17.34 9.20
C ARG A 409 21.75 16.04 8.67
N TYR A 410 22.67 16.11 7.70
CA TYR A 410 23.35 14.96 7.13
C TYR A 410 24.00 14.08 8.21
N SER A 411 23.78 12.78 8.07
CA SER A 411 24.35 11.73 8.92
C SER A 411 24.89 10.64 8.02
N THR A 412 26.20 10.41 8.05
CA THR A 412 26.88 9.40 7.23
C THR A 412 26.33 8.00 7.55
N ASP A 413 26.23 7.67 8.84
CA ASP A 413 25.73 6.38 9.34
C ASP A 413 24.31 6.09 8.85
N PHE A 414 23.42 7.10 8.89
CA PHE A 414 22.05 6.97 8.41
C PHE A 414 22.00 6.67 6.91
N LEU A 415 22.74 7.44 6.09
CA LEU A 415 22.69 7.30 4.64
C LEU A 415 23.07 5.88 4.21
N PHE A 416 24.18 5.34 4.75
CA PHE A 416 24.64 4.00 4.37
C PHE A 416 23.72 2.91 4.92
N ALA A 417 23.25 3.01 6.17
CA ALA A 417 22.26 2.06 6.70
C ALA A 417 20.93 2.07 5.91
N TYR A 418 20.51 3.22 5.38
CA TYR A 418 19.35 3.33 4.50
C TYR A 418 19.59 2.69 3.13
N CYS A 419 20.79 2.84 2.56
CA CYS A 419 21.12 2.21 1.28
C CYS A 419 21.29 0.68 1.40
N GLU A 420 21.84 0.21 2.52
CA GLU A 420 21.99 -1.22 2.84
C GLU A 420 20.67 -1.92 3.24
N SER A 421 19.60 -1.15 3.48
CA SER A 421 18.27 -1.69 3.79
C SER A 421 17.78 -2.60 2.67
N LYS A 422 17.59 -3.88 2.96
CA LYS A 422 17.03 -4.87 2.01
C LYS A 422 15.63 -4.52 1.53
N LEU A 423 14.85 -3.80 2.36
CA LEU A 423 13.52 -3.35 1.99
C LEU A 423 13.61 -2.22 0.95
N GLU A 424 14.47 -1.23 1.16
CA GLU A 424 14.51 -0.02 0.34
C GLU A 424 15.39 -0.18 -0.92
N ASN A 425 16.43 -1.02 -0.83
CA ASN A 425 17.26 -1.47 -1.94
C ASN A 425 17.75 -0.31 -2.83
N ILE A 426 18.62 0.53 -2.27
CA ILE A 426 19.11 1.75 -2.94
C ILE A 426 20.59 1.53 -3.30
N GLY A 427 20.91 1.66 -4.59
CA GLY A 427 22.30 1.76 -5.02
C GLY A 427 22.86 3.14 -4.66
N VAL A 428 24.09 3.21 -4.16
CA VAL A 428 24.77 4.46 -3.81
C VAL A 428 26.12 4.54 -4.52
N ASN A 429 26.40 5.69 -5.14
CA ASN A 429 27.68 6.01 -5.77
C ASN A 429 28.13 7.42 -5.34
N VAL A 430 29.26 7.49 -4.63
CA VAL A 430 29.79 8.73 -4.04
C VAL A 430 30.54 9.53 -5.09
N GLN A 431 30.16 10.80 -5.28
CA GLN A 431 30.76 11.68 -6.27
C GLN A 431 31.92 12.49 -5.68
N SER A 432 32.85 12.93 -6.53
CA SER A 432 34.03 13.69 -6.12
C SER A 432 33.73 15.10 -5.58
N ASP A 433 32.52 15.62 -5.81
CA ASP A 433 32.04 16.91 -5.30
C ASP A 433 31.30 16.80 -3.94
N GLY A 434 31.24 15.60 -3.36
CA GLY A 434 30.54 15.32 -2.10
C GLY A 434 29.03 15.08 -2.25
N THR A 435 28.51 14.97 -3.48
CA THR A 435 27.15 14.48 -3.73
C THR A 435 27.09 12.95 -3.82
N PHE A 436 25.88 12.40 -3.75
CA PHE A 436 25.62 10.97 -3.87
C PHE A 436 24.64 10.72 -5.01
N GLN A 437 25.01 9.89 -5.98
CA GLN A 437 24.07 9.36 -6.96
C GLN A 437 23.38 8.15 -6.32
N LEU A 438 22.06 8.23 -6.18
CA LEU A 438 21.21 7.23 -5.54
C LEU A 438 20.25 6.59 -6.55
N THR A 439 20.39 5.29 -6.77
CA THR A 439 19.58 4.49 -7.70
C THR A 439 18.50 3.74 -6.91
N SER A 440 17.23 4.11 -7.03
CA SER A 440 16.13 3.47 -6.27
C SER A 440 15.66 2.20 -6.96
N LYS A 441 15.75 1.03 -6.30
CA LYS A 441 15.46 -0.28 -6.91
C LYS A 441 14.28 -1.05 -6.33
N ALA A 442 13.64 -0.54 -5.28
CA ALA A 442 12.40 -1.12 -4.74
C ALA A 442 11.24 -0.11 -4.72
N TYR A 443 11.44 1.12 -4.23
CA TYR A 443 10.36 2.09 -4.02
C TYR A 443 10.62 3.44 -4.69
N TYR A 444 9.55 3.98 -5.28
CA TYR A 444 9.39 5.43 -5.47
C TYR A 444 8.96 6.08 -4.14
N ARG A 445 9.47 7.28 -3.82
CA ARG A 445 9.08 8.08 -2.65
C ARG A 445 8.80 9.53 -3.02
N ALA A 446 7.59 10.04 -2.73
CA ALA A 446 7.20 11.40 -3.09
C ALA A 446 7.82 12.52 -2.21
N ASN A 447 8.44 12.15 -1.09
CA ASN A 447 9.01 13.07 -0.11
C ASN A 447 9.91 14.11 -0.79
N ARG A 448 9.97 15.32 -0.20
CA ARG A 448 11.07 16.25 -0.48
C ARG A 448 12.41 15.55 -0.21
N GLN A 449 13.32 15.61 -1.17
CA GLN A 449 14.69 15.15 -0.99
C GLN A 449 15.35 15.93 0.14
N SER A 450 15.86 15.22 1.14
CA SER A 450 16.41 15.81 2.35
C SER A 450 17.30 14.82 3.09
N ASP A 451 17.98 15.28 4.14
CA ASP A 451 18.80 14.39 4.99
C ASP A 451 17.99 13.32 5.74
N GLY A 452 16.65 13.43 5.77
CA GLY A 452 15.74 12.41 6.31
C GLY A 452 15.16 11.46 5.26
N CYS A 453 15.18 11.86 3.98
CA CYS A 453 14.79 11.02 2.84
C CYS A 453 15.68 11.32 1.63
N PRO A 454 16.91 10.75 1.57
CA PRO A 454 17.91 11.10 0.56
C PRO A 454 17.50 10.82 -0.90
N ASN A 455 16.65 9.82 -1.14
CA ASN A 455 16.12 9.47 -2.46
C ASN A 455 14.70 10.00 -2.73
N GLY A 456 14.28 11.08 -2.06
CA GLY A 456 12.98 11.71 -2.30
C GLY A 456 12.83 12.26 -3.73
N PHE A 457 11.68 12.02 -4.36
CA PHE A 457 11.39 12.40 -5.75
C PHE A 457 10.73 13.80 -5.88
N ASN A 458 10.52 14.51 -4.77
CA ASN A 458 10.03 15.91 -4.69
C ASN A 458 8.56 16.20 -5.07
N GLN A 459 7.69 15.19 -5.21
CA GLN A 459 6.26 15.41 -5.53
C GLN A 459 5.43 15.90 -4.33
N GLU A 460 5.97 15.87 -3.11
CA GLU A 460 5.29 16.31 -1.88
C GLU A 460 4.68 17.72 -2.00
N ASP A 461 5.37 18.67 -2.63
CA ASP A 461 4.86 20.03 -2.80
C ASP A 461 3.71 20.13 -3.80
N THR A 462 3.76 19.33 -4.87
CA THR A 462 2.65 19.22 -5.82
C THR A 462 1.42 18.57 -5.17
N ILE A 463 1.61 17.51 -4.39
CA ILE A 463 0.51 16.86 -3.64
C ILE A 463 -0.08 17.82 -2.61
N ARG A 464 0.76 18.57 -1.87
CA ARG A 464 0.32 19.63 -0.95
C ARG A 464 -0.48 20.72 -1.67
N GLN A 465 -0.02 21.18 -2.84
CA GLN A 465 -0.73 22.18 -3.66
C GLN A 465 -2.09 21.65 -4.13
N ILE A 466 -2.18 20.39 -4.55
CA ILE A 466 -3.44 19.75 -4.98
C ILE A 466 -4.45 19.67 -3.85
N PHE A 467 -4.00 19.28 -2.65
CA PHE A 467 -4.85 19.09 -1.49
C PHE A 467 -5.27 20.41 -0.83
N LEU A 468 -4.32 21.30 -0.53
CA LEU A 468 -4.54 22.50 0.27
C LEU A 468 -4.66 23.79 -0.56
N GLY A 469 -4.27 23.75 -1.83
CA GLY A 469 -4.20 24.91 -2.73
C GLY A 469 -2.80 25.54 -2.80
N LYS A 470 -2.47 26.14 -3.95
CA LYS A 470 -1.15 26.73 -4.25
C LYS A 470 -0.68 27.76 -3.23
N ASN A 471 -1.60 28.51 -2.63
CA ASN A 471 -1.31 29.59 -1.69
C ASN A 471 -1.57 29.19 -0.22
N ALA A 472 -1.67 27.89 0.08
CA ALA A 472 -1.90 27.40 1.43
C ALA A 472 -0.74 27.73 2.37
N ALA A 473 -1.05 28.38 3.51
CA ALA A 473 -0.06 28.75 4.51
C ALA A 473 0.77 27.54 4.95
N GLU A 474 2.09 27.67 4.84
CA GLU A 474 3.05 26.65 5.28
C GLU A 474 3.10 26.61 6.80
N ASN A 475 3.12 25.40 7.39
CA ASN A 475 3.35 25.27 8.83
C ASN A 475 4.85 25.02 9.06
N PRO A 476 5.60 25.97 9.67
CA PRO A 476 7.06 25.85 9.78
C PRO A 476 7.53 24.57 10.48
N LYS A 477 6.70 23.96 11.33
CA LYS A 477 7.03 22.70 12.01
C LYS A 477 7.28 21.53 11.05
N TYR A 478 6.74 21.57 9.83
CA TYR A 478 6.92 20.53 8.82
C TYR A 478 8.05 20.83 7.81
N ASN A 479 8.76 21.95 7.96
CA ASN A 479 9.97 22.26 7.19
C ASN A 479 11.25 21.72 7.87
N THR A 480 11.14 21.06 9.03
CA THR A 480 12.26 20.43 9.72
C THR A 480 12.53 19.04 9.15
N VAL A 481 13.81 18.74 8.91
CA VAL A 481 14.26 17.41 8.45
C VAL A 481 14.37 16.46 9.65
N ILE A 482 13.68 15.32 9.57
CA ILE A 482 13.65 14.31 10.62
C ILE A 482 14.58 13.15 10.24
N LEU A 483 15.60 12.89 11.07
CA LEU A 483 16.38 11.66 10.98
C LEU A 483 15.66 10.54 11.75
N PRO A 484 15.79 9.26 11.35
CA PRO A 484 15.28 8.15 12.15
C PRO A 484 15.93 8.08 13.53
N ALA A 485 15.20 7.52 14.50
CA ALA A 485 15.67 7.37 15.86
C ALA A 485 16.99 6.57 15.93
N GLY A 486 17.97 7.11 16.65
CA GLY A 486 19.32 6.55 16.78
C GLY A 486 20.40 7.31 15.98
N TYR A 487 20.03 7.98 14.89
CA TYR A 487 20.98 8.74 14.06
C TYR A 487 21.06 10.22 14.46
N GLN A 488 22.24 10.82 14.31
CA GLN A 488 22.49 12.23 14.60
C GLN A 488 23.30 12.86 13.46
N PRO A 489 23.17 14.18 13.22
CA PRO A 489 23.99 14.85 12.22
C PRO A 489 25.47 14.83 12.58
N ASP A 490 26.32 14.59 11.59
CA ASP A 490 27.77 14.45 11.77
C ASP A 490 28.42 15.73 12.35
N GLY A 491 27.78 16.89 12.16
CA GLY A 491 28.28 18.21 12.55
C GLY A 491 27.86 18.73 13.92
N ASN A 492 27.36 17.91 14.86
CA ASN A 492 26.91 18.40 16.18
C ASN A 492 27.17 17.47 17.38
N GLY A 493 28.06 16.50 17.25
CA GLY A 493 28.52 15.64 18.34
C GLY A 493 30.03 15.41 18.29
N THR A 494 30.70 15.45 19.44
CA THR A 494 32.05 14.89 19.58
C THR A 494 32.03 13.43 19.09
N PRO A 495 33.07 12.93 18.38
CA PRO A 495 33.06 11.55 17.90
C PRO A 495 32.88 10.59 19.09
N ASN A 496 31.69 10.01 19.21
CA ASN A 496 31.47 8.96 20.18
C ASN A 496 32.34 7.78 19.73
N GLN A 497 33.12 7.23 20.64
CA GLN A 497 34.04 6.15 20.33
C GLN A 497 33.28 5.04 19.58
N THR A 498 33.90 4.54 18.51
CA THR A 498 33.43 3.40 17.73
C THR A 498 33.13 2.23 18.67
N SER A 499 31.85 2.05 19.01
CA SER A 499 31.33 0.84 19.63
C SER A 499 31.35 -0.27 18.59
N SER A 500 32.56 -0.74 18.32
CA SER A 500 32.84 -1.94 17.55
C SER A 500 32.29 -3.15 18.30
N GLN A 501 30.96 -3.34 18.24
CA GLN A 501 30.33 -4.64 18.44
C GLN A 501 30.67 -5.55 17.26
N SER A 502 31.97 -5.86 17.16
CA SER A 502 32.42 -7.07 16.52
C SER A 502 31.76 -8.24 17.25
N SER A 503 31.01 -9.04 16.50
CA SER A 503 30.42 -10.28 16.97
C SER A 503 31.52 -11.33 17.17
N SER A 504 32.32 -11.14 18.22
CA SER A 504 33.32 -12.11 18.66
C SER A 504 32.61 -13.36 19.16
N LYS A 505 32.58 -14.39 18.30
CA LYS A 505 32.29 -15.76 18.74
C LYS A 505 33.24 -16.08 19.90
N ALA A 506 32.67 -16.53 21.02
CA ALA A 506 33.43 -16.94 22.18
C ALA A 506 34.28 -18.19 21.85
N ALA A 507 35.53 -17.98 21.45
CA ALA A 507 36.54 -19.00 21.40
C ALA A 507 37.08 -19.20 22.83
N VAL A 508 36.58 -20.23 23.52
CA VAL A 508 37.15 -20.67 24.80
C VAL A 508 38.59 -21.12 24.54
N LYS A 509 39.57 -20.43 25.12
CA LYS A 509 40.95 -20.92 25.23
C LYS A 509 41.22 -21.39 26.66
N PRO A 510 41.93 -22.51 26.84
CA PRO A 510 42.07 -23.17 28.14
C PRO A 510 43.13 -22.50 29.02
N SER A 511 42.88 -22.45 30.32
CA SER A 511 43.90 -22.19 31.34
C SER A 511 44.60 -23.49 31.72
N SER A 512 45.93 -23.44 31.81
CA SER A 512 46.78 -24.58 32.16
C SER A 512 46.80 -24.86 33.66
N VAL A 513 46.48 -26.08 34.08
CA VAL A 513 46.87 -26.64 35.38
C VAL A 513 47.40 -28.07 35.19
N GLN A 514 48.42 -28.38 35.98
CA GLN A 514 49.23 -29.60 36.04
C GLN A 514 48.48 -30.92 35.84
N GLY A 515 49.09 -31.83 35.06
CA GLY A 515 48.75 -33.24 35.11
C GLY A 515 49.40 -33.95 36.29
N ASN A 516 48.73 -34.96 36.83
CA ASN A 516 49.39 -36.00 37.61
C ASN A 516 48.70 -37.37 37.41
N SER A 517 49.51 -38.37 37.09
CA SER A 517 49.32 -39.82 37.29
C SER A 517 48.01 -40.54 36.87
N SER A 518 48.22 -41.55 36.00
CA SER A 518 47.87 -42.99 36.18
C SER A 518 46.62 -43.59 35.50
N LEU A 519 46.90 -44.65 34.71
CA LEU A 519 46.11 -45.89 34.44
C LEU A 519 44.74 -45.74 33.71
N ALA A 520 44.25 -46.68 32.91
CA ALA A 520 44.82 -47.81 32.14
C ALA A 520 43.72 -48.32 31.16
N GLU A 521 44.08 -49.12 30.14
CA GLU A 521 43.19 -50.01 29.34
C GLU A 521 42.07 -49.34 28.47
N SER A 522 41.63 -49.86 27.31
CA SER A 522 42.05 -51.01 26.48
C SER A 522 41.39 -50.98 25.08
N ALA A 523 42.04 -51.61 24.09
CA ALA A 523 41.48 -52.24 22.85
C ALA A 523 40.77 -51.34 21.79
N GLU A 524 41.28 -51.25 20.55
CA GLU A 524 40.84 -51.98 19.31
C GLU A 524 39.57 -51.34 18.66
N SER A 525 39.33 -51.21 17.34
CA SER A 525 40.07 -51.30 16.07
C SER A 525 39.21 -50.57 14.97
N ASP A 526 39.47 -50.44 13.65
CA ASP A 526 40.51 -50.92 12.73
C ASP A 526 40.83 -49.87 11.61
N THR A 527 41.87 -50.20 10.83
CA THR A 527 42.28 -49.79 9.46
C THR A 527 41.23 -50.10 8.35
N ASP A 528 41.25 -49.63 7.08
CA ASP A 528 42.20 -48.96 6.14
C ASP A 528 41.41 -47.89 5.31
N VAL A 529 41.93 -46.80 4.70
CA VAL A 529 43.13 -46.50 3.86
C VAL A 529 43.01 -46.88 2.37
N SER A 530 42.77 -45.86 1.52
CA SER A 530 43.32 -45.60 0.16
C SER A 530 42.39 -44.62 -0.59
N GLY A 531 42.83 -43.78 -1.54
CA GLY A 531 44.15 -43.48 -2.07
C GLY A 531 44.02 -42.41 -3.17
N GLU A 532 44.95 -41.46 -3.22
CA GLU A 532 44.94 -40.24 -4.04
C GLU A 532 44.74 -40.40 -5.56
N ALA A 533 44.21 -39.36 -6.22
CA ALA A 533 44.93 -38.67 -7.31
C ALA A 533 44.20 -37.38 -7.76
N SER A 534 44.96 -36.29 -7.90
CA SER A 534 44.54 -34.99 -8.42
C SER A 534 45.27 -34.64 -9.71
N VAL A 535 44.60 -34.07 -10.72
CA VAL A 535 45.24 -33.43 -11.88
C VAL A 535 44.51 -32.13 -12.25
N GLN A 536 45.27 -31.06 -12.44
CA GLN A 536 44.83 -29.75 -12.96
C GLN A 536 44.89 -29.71 -14.50
N ILE A 537 44.34 -28.66 -15.13
CA ILE A 537 45.06 -27.69 -16.01
C ILE A 537 44.17 -27.09 -17.12
N GLU A 538 44.06 -25.76 -17.02
CA GLU A 538 43.98 -24.69 -18.04
C GLU A 538 42.86 -24.53 -19.09
N SER A 539 42.64 -23.22 -19.29
CA SER A 539 41.92 -22.50 -20.33
C SER A 539 42.54 -22.57 -21.72
N ASN A 540 41.74 -22.25 -22.75
CA ASN A 540 42.19 -21.26 -23.74
C ASN A 540 41.02 -20.52 -24.41
N ALA A 541 41.28 -19.30 -24.86
CA ALA A 541 40.35 -18.42 -25.57
C ALA A 541 40.68 -18.35 -27.08
N LEU A 542 39.72 -17.91 -27.91
CA LEU A 542 39.80 -17.24 -29.23
C LEU A 542 38.34 -17.19 -29.77
N SER A 543 37.70 -16.07 -30.18
CA SER A 543 38.06 -14.96 -31.08
C SER A 543 37.76 -15.24 -32.58
N SER A 544 36.66 -14.67 -33.08
CA SER A 544 36.45 -14.07 -34.44
C SER A 544 34.94 -13.98 -34.74
N ASN A 545 34.29 -12.83 -34.82
CA ASN A 545 34.26 -11.77 -35.87
C ASN A 545 33.31 -12.03 -37.08
N GLU A 546 32.57 -10.95 -37.40
CA GLU A 546 31.99 -10.54 -38.70
C GLU A 546 30.64 -11.07 -39.24
N HIS A 547 29.66 -10.15 -39.18
CA HIS A 547 28.72 -9.71 -40.25
C HIS A 547 28.47 -10.59 -41.50
N SER A 548 27.19 -10.80 -41.84
CA SER A 548 26.55 -10.12 -42.99
C SER A 548 25.02 -10.38 -43.05
N SER A 549 24.32 -9.61 -43.88
CA SER A 549 22.86 -9.54 -44.05
C SER A 549 22.27 -10.60 -44.99
N GLY A 550 20.96 -10.87 -44.86
CA GLY A 550 20.20 -11.64 -45.86
C GLY A 550 18.80 -12.03 -45.39
N ALA A 551 17.76 -11.31 -45.81
CA ALA A 551 16.37 -11.66 -45.52
C ALA A 551 15.78 -12.57 -46.60
N ALA A 552 15.19 -13.71 -46.19
CA ALA A 552 14.29 -14.52 -47.01
C ALA A 552 13.26 -15.25 -46.12
N ALA A 553 12.10 -15.58 -46.68
CA ALA A 553 10.88 -15.78 -45.92
C ALA A 553 10.58 -17.25 -45.51
N ILE A 554 10.00 -17.37 -44.31
CA ILE A 554 8.95 -18.33 -43.88
C ILE A 554 9.20 -19.83 -44.13
N ASN A 555 9.29 -20.59 -43.04
CA ASN A 555 8.50 -21.83 -42.93
C ASN A 555 8.10 -22.15 -41.48
N HIS A 556 6.87 -22.65 -41.28
CA HIS A 556 6.32 -22.89 -39.94
C HIS A 556 6.76 -24.25 -39.36
N GLY A 557 7.70 -24.24 -38.41
CA GLY A 557 8.09 -25.40 -37.60
C GLY A 557 7.66 -25.26 -36.14
N LYS A 558 6.85 -26.20 -35.63
CA LYS A 558 6.55 -26.28 -34.18
C LYS A 558 7.81 -26.73 -33.43
N GLN A 559 8.35 -25.90 -32.54
CA GLN A 559 9.42 -26.32 -31.63
C GLN A 559 9.11 -25.91 -30.19
N LYS A 560 9.16 -26.88 -29.27
CA LYS A 560 8.98 -26.64 -27.83
C LYS A 560 10.21 -25.91 -27.31
N SER A 561 10.01 -24.78 -26.64
CA SER A 561 11.08 -24.10 -25.90
C SER A 561 11.47 -24.93 -24.67
N ILE A 562 12.77 -25.19 -24.53
CA ILE A 562 13.41 -25.65 -23.30
C ILE A 562 14.62 -24.74 -23.11
N TRP A 563 14.58 -23.83 -22.14
CA TRP A 563 15.75 -23.08 -21.65
C TRP A 563 15.75 -23.05 -20.12
N PRO A 564 16.93 -23.06 -19.46
CA PRO A 564 17.03 -23.41 -18.04
C PRO A 564 16.85 -22.23 -17.10
N ALA A 565 16.53 -22.53 -15.84
CA ALA A 565 16.27 -21.53 -14.81
C ALA A 565 17.56 -21.01 -14.14
N VAL A 566 17.63 -19.68 -13.97
CA VAL A 566 18.36 -19.03 -12.87
C VAL A 566 17.49 -17.86 -12.40
N TRP A 567 16.88 -17.98 -11.21
CA TRP A 567 16.07 -16.93 -10.61
C TRP A 567 16.67 -16.47 -9.28
N GLY A 568 17.08 -15.20 -9.21
CA GLY A 568 17.31 -14.51 -7.95
C GLY A 568 15.97 -14.21 -7.27
N THR A 569 15.74 -14.81 -6.11
CA THR A 569 14.54 -14.60 -5.30
C THR A 569 14.47 -13.18 -4.72
N VAL A 570 13.25 -12.78 -4.31
CA VAL A 570 12.82 -11.49 -3.70
C VAL A 570 12.15 -10.49 -4.68
N GLY A 571 12.72 -10.18 -5.83
CA GLY A 571 12.15 -9.13 -6.72
C GLY A 571 10.88 -9.50 -7.51
N ALA A 572 10.64 -10.79 -7.77
CA ALA A 572 9.68 -11.22 -8.80
C ALA A 572 8.22 -11.42 -8.33
N LEU A 573 7.96 -11.44 -7.03
CA LEU A 573 6.66 -11.87 -6.47
C LEU A 573 5.64 -10.74 -6.22
N ALA A 574 6.01 -9.48 -6.40
CA ALA A 574 5.15 -8.32 -6.12
C ALA A 574 4.30 -7.84 -7.31
N ALA A 575 4.41 -8.46 -8.49
CA ALA A 575 4.03 -7.84 -9.77
C ALA A 575 2.80 -8.42 -10.50
N LEU A 576 2.09 -9.43 -9.94
CA LEU A 576 1.14 -10.24 -10.73
C LEU A 576 -0.36 -10.14 -10.34
N ALA A 577 -0.70 -9.38 -9.30
CA ALA A 577 -2.09 -9.27 -8.81
C ALA A 577 -3.05 -8.64 -9.84
N GLY A 578 -2.82 -7.39 -10.26
CA GLY A 578 -3.70 -6.67 -11.19
C GLY A 578 -3.65 -7.15 -12.65
N GLY A 579 -2.48 -7.58 -13.12
CA GLY A 579 -2.26 -7.95 -14.52
C GLY A 579 -3.06 -9.17 -14.99
N THR A 580 -3.36 -10.11 -14.10
CA THR A 580 -3.90 -11.43 -14.51
C THR A 580 -5.36 -11.39 -14.95
N VAL A 581 -6.20 -10.57 -14.30
CA VAL A 581 -7.59 -10.32 -14.75
C VAL A 581 -7.60 -9.62 -16.11
N CYS A 582 -6.72 -8.63 -16.28
CA CYS A 582 -6.59 -7.83 -17.49
C CYS A 582 -6.12 -8.68 -18.71
N PHE A 583 -5.13 -9.57 -18.50
CA PHE A 583 -4.64 -10.50 -19.51
C PHE A 583 -5.70 -11.51 -19.98
N LEU A 584 -6.55 -12.00 -19.07
CA LEU A 584 -7.67 -12.90 -19.40
C LEU A 584 -8.74 -12.20 -20.26
N CYS A 585 -9.07 -10.94 -19.95
CA CYS A 585 -9.96 -10.11 -20.76
C CYS A 585 -9.37 -9.83 -22.15
N PHE A 586 -8.08 -9.53 -22.25
CA PHE A 586 -7.39 -9.35 -23.53
C PHE A 586 -7.41 -10.63 -24.40
N ARG A 587 -7.10 -11.80 -23.83
CA ARG A 587 -7.15 -13.09 -24.56
C ARG A 587 -8.57 -13.45 -25.01
N ARG A 588 -9.61 -13.15 -24.22
CA ARG A 588 -11.02 -13.30 -24.65
C ARG A 588 -11.33 -12.42 -25.86
N LYS A 589 -10.90 -11.16 -25.86
CA LYS A 589 -11.13 -10.20 -26.97
C LYS A 589 -10.35 -10.57 -28.24
N GLN A 590 -9.13 -11.09 -28.13
CA GLN A 590 -8.39 -11.62 -29.29
C GLN A 590 -9.06 -12.87 -29.90
N ARG A 591 -9.58 -13.80 -29.08
CA ARG A 591 -10.34 -14.96 -29.57
C ARG A 591 -11.61 -14.54 -30.31
N ALA A 592 -12.32 -13.52 -29.81
CA ALA A 592 -13.50 -12.97 -30.49
C ALA A 592 -13.15 -12.35 -31.86
N LYS A 593 -12.08 -11.54 -31.94
CA LYS A 593 -11.60 -11.00 -33.23
C LYS A 593 -11.19 -12.10 -34.22
N GLN A 594 -10.58 -13.19 -33.74
CA GLN A 594 -10.27 -14.34 -34.60
C GLN A 594 -11.55 -15.04 -35.10
N SER A 595 -12.58 -15.22 -34.26
CA SER A 595 -13.83 -15.85 -34.71
C SER A 595 -14.60 -15.03 -35.75
N ASP A 596 -14.56 -13.70 -35.68
CA ASP A 596 -15.19 -12.83 -36.68
C ASP A 596 -14.40 -12.83 -38.00
N SER A 597 -13.06 -12.82 -37.95
CA SER A 597 -12.22 -12.93 -39.15
C SER A 597 -12.39 -14.27 -39.89
N THR A 598 -12.78 -15.35 -39.20
CA THR A 598 -13.12 -16.64 -39.84
C THR A 598 -14.55 -16.73 -40.38
N LYS A 599 -15.44 -15.79 -40.03
CA LYS A 599 -16.77 -15.67 -40.65
C LYS A 599 -16.74 -14.81 -41.91
N SER A 600 -15.90 -13.78 -41.95
CA SER A 600 -15.75 -12.88 -43.12
C SER A 600 -15.10 -13.53 -44.36
N ASN A 601 -14.57 -14.76 -44.26
CA ASN A 601 -13.97 -15.51 -45.37
C ASN A 601 -14.83 -16.72 -45.81
N LYS A 602 -16.16 -16.63 -45.60
CA LYS A 602 -17.15 -17.62 -46.06
C LYS A 602 -18.46 -16.96 -46.53
N GLU A 603 -18.34 -15.98 -47.41
CA GLU A 603 -19.34 -15.61 -48.41
C GLU A 603 -18.63 -15.43 -49.77
#